data_AF-A0A1G1R4W8-F1
#
_entry.id   AF-A0A1G1R4W8-F1
#
_cell.length_a   1.000
_cell.length_b   1.000
_cell.length_c   1.000
_cell.angle_alpha   90.00
_cell.angle_beta   90.00
_cell.angle_gamma   90.00
#
_symmetry.space_group_name_H-M   'P 1'
#
loop_
_entity.id
_entity.type
_entity.pdbx_description
1 polymer ?
#
loop_
_entity_poly.entity_id
_entity_poly.type
_entity_poly.pdbx_seq_one_letter_code
_entity_poly.pdbx_strand_id
1 'polypeptide(L)'
;MGVPLEECLVKFKRRMQCEELDMLVTVVLVARETGGDLTTIFTNMVKTIRERNRLLGRVKALCSQGKLQGRIMMFLPIVFGYGVYKFDPTFLNTLINDPQGRMMLGYAVISEILGMILIIRLSKVEV
;
A
#
# COMPACT_ATOMS: atom_id res chain seq x y z
N MET A 1 5.72 -13.65 -46.87
CA MET A 1 4.40 -13.75 -46.22
C MET A 1 4.44 -12.87 -44.98
N GLY A 2 3.95 -11.64 -45.07
CA GLY A 2 3.92 -10.70 -43.96
C GLY A 2 2.71 -11.00 -43.09
N VAL A 3 2.93 -11.24 -41.81
CA VAL A 3 1.86 -11.42 -40.82
C VAL A 3 1.19 -10.05 -40.58
N PRO A 4 -0.15 -9.96 -40.52
CA PRO A 4 -0.81 -8.70 -40.22
C PRO A 4 -0.29 -8.11 -38.89
N LEU A 5 -0.09 -6.79 -38.85
CA LEU A 5 0.45 -6.06 -37.69
C LEU A 5 -0.33 -6.39 -36.40
N GLU A 6 -1.65 -6.58 -36.53
CA GLU A 6 -2.58 -6.90 -35.45
C GLU A 6 -2.26 -8.27 -34.84
N GLU A 7 -2.02 -9.27 -35.69
CA GLU A 7 -1.60 -10.60 -35.26
C GLU A 7 -0.22 -10.57 -34.60
N CYS A 8 0.70 -9.73 -35.09
CA CYS A 8 2.01 -9.51 -34.49
C CYS A 8 1.90 -8.85 -33.11
N LEU A 9 1.07 -7.81 -32.97
CA LEU A 9 0.86 -7.09 -31.70
C LEU A 9 0.17 -7.98 -30.66
N VAL A 10 -0.81 -8.79 -31.07
CA VAL A 10 -1.45 -9.79 -30.18
C VAL A 10 -0.45 -10.88 -29.75
N LYS A 11 0.40 -11.36 -30.66
CA LYS A 11 1.48 -12.31 -30.31
C LYS A 11 2.52 -11.67 -29.38
N PHE A 12 2.83 -10.39 -29.57
CA PHE A 12 3.76 -9.63 -28.72
C PHE A 12 3.19 -9.40 -27.31
N LYS A 13 1.92 -9.00 -27.22
CA LYS A 13 1.13 -8.90 -25.99
C LYS A 13 1.21 -10.18 -25.15
N ARG A 14 0.94 -11.32 -25.80
CA ARG A 14 0.93 -12.65 -25.15
C ARG A 14 2.29 -13.08 -24.59
N ARG A 15 3.40 -12.56 -25.14
CA ARG A 15 4.78 -12.90 -24.72
C ARG A 15 5.26 -12.07 -23.53
N MET A 16 4.91 -10.79 -23.47
CA MET A 16 5.38 -9.87 -22.42
C MET A 16 4.46 -9.84 -21.19
N GLN A 17 3.15 -10.10 -21.35
CA GLN A 17 2.16 -10.11 -20.25
C GLN A 17 2.23 -8.89 -19.32
N CYS A 18 2.49 -7.70 -19.89
CA CYS A 18 2.46 -6.44 -19.13
C CYS A 18 1.15 -5.70 -19.39
N GLU A 19 0.53 -5.20 -18.32
CA GLU A 19 -0.76 -4.49 -18.36
C GLU A 19 -0.69 -3.21 -19.22
N GLU A 20 0.46 -2.53 -19.23
CA GLU A 20 0.69 -1.35 -20.07
C GLU A 20 0.74 -1.71 -21.56
N LEU A 21 1.31 -2.87 -21.89
CA LEU A 21 1.39 -3.36 -23.26
C LEU A 21 0.02 -3.81 -23.76
N ASP A 22 -0.77 -4.41 -22.87
CA ASP A 22 -2.17 -4.76 -23.12
C ASP A 22 -2.98 -3.53 -23.53
N MET A 23 -2.88 -2.44 -22.77
CA MET A 23 -3.52 -1.18 -23.13
C MET A 23 -3.00 -0.66 -24.47
N LEU A 24 -1.69 -0.67 -24.71
CA LEU A 24 -1.07 -0.15 -25.94
C LEU A 24 -1.58 -0.86 -27.19
N VAL A 25 -1.64 -2.19 -27.15
CA VAL A 25 -2.14 -3.00 -28.27
C VAL A 25 -3.62 -2.71 -28.55
N THR A 26 -4.45 -2.63 -27.51
CA THR A 26 -5.87 -2.28 -27.66
C THR A 26 -6.05 -0.88 -28.25
N VAL A 27 -5.28 0.10 -27.78
CA VAL A 27 -5.33 1.48 -28.30
C VAL A 27 -4.92 1.54 -29.78
N VAL A 28 -3.87 0.84 -30.18
CA VAL A 28 -3.42 0.80 -31.58
C VAL A 28 -4.46 0.13 -32.48
N LEU A 29 -5.09 -0.95 -32.02
CA LEU A 29 -6.18 -1.64 -32.74
C LEU A 29 -7.38 -0.71 -32.97
N VAL A 30 -7.86 -0.05 -31.90
CA VAL A 30 -9.00 0.89 -31.97
C VAL A 30 -8.70 2.10 -32.85
N ALA A 31 -7.48 2.65 -32.76
CA ALA A 31 -7.06 3.77 -33.57
C ALA A 31 -7.00 3.44 -35.08
N ARG A 32 -6.64 2.20 -35.44
CA ARG A 32 -6.68 1.73 -36.83
C ARG A 32 -8.10 1.55 -37.36
N GLU A 33 -9.04 1.04 -36.56
CA GLU A 33 -10.44 0.86 -36.96
C GLU A 33 -11.17 2.20 -37.14
N THR A 34 -10.85 3.19 -36.30
CA THR A 34 -11.51 4.51 -36.30
C THR A 34 -10.86 5.52 -37.25
N GLY A 35 -9.67 5.23 -37.79
CA GLY A 35 -8.92 6.14 -38.66
C GLY A 35 -8.48 7.44 -37.99
N GLY A 36 -8.57 7.51 -36.66
CA GLY A 36 -8.23 8.69 -35.86
C GLY A 36 -6.73 8.93 -35.77
N ASP A 37 -6.34 10.15 -35.40
CA ASP A 37 -4.93 10.50 -35.22
C ASP A 37 -4.29 9.67 -34.09
N LEU A 38 -3.54 8.65 -34.50
CA LEU A 38 -2.72 7.78 -33.65
C LEU A 38 -1.85 8.59 -32.70
N THR A 39 -1.35 9.75 -33.14
CA THR A 39 -0.51 10.64 -32.32
C THR A 39 -1.29 11.14 -31.10
N THR A 40 -2.53 11.56 -31.31
CA THR A 40 -3.41 12.05 -30.24
C THR A 40 -3.75 10.93 -29.25
N ILE A 41 -4.13 9.74 -29.73
CA ILE A 41 -4.52 8.63 -28.85
C ILE A 41 -3.31 8.08 -28.08
N PHE A 42 -2.15 7.95 -28.73
CA PHE A 42 -0.91 7.52 -28.07
C PHE A 42 -0.44 8.55 -27.02
N THR A 43 -0.57 9.85 -27.32
CA THR A 43 -0.27 10.92 -26.35
C THR A 43 -1.19 10.85 -25.14
N ASN A 44 -2.48 10.56 -25.33
CA ASN A 44 -3.42 10.38 -24.23
C ASN A 44 -3.10 9.16 -23.38
N MET A 45 -2.75 8.02 -24.01
CA MET A 45 -2.28 6.84 -23.29
C MET A 45 -1.03 7.13 -22.45
N VAL A 46 -0.02 7.80 -23.01
CA VAL A 46 1.19 8.14 -22.28
C VAL A 46 0.86 9.04 -21.08
N LYS A 47 -0.09 9.96 -21.21
CA LYS A 47 -0.60 10.76 -20.09
C LYS A 47 -1.26 9.86 -19.03
N THR A 48 -2.15 8.95 -19.42
CA THR A 48 -2.82 8.02 -18.51
C THR A 48 -1.84 7.12 -17.76
N ILE A 49 -0.83 6.56 -18.44
CA ILE A 49 0.21 5.74 -17.79
C ILE A 49 1.01 6.57 -16.78
N ARG A 50 1.39 7.80 -17.15
CA ARG A 50 2.10 8.71 -16.23
C ARG A 50 1.25 9.10 -15.03
N GLU A 51 -0.04 9.36 -15.22
CA GLU A 51 -0.98 9.64 -14.13
C GLU A 51 -1.14 8.44 -13.20
N ARG A 52 -1.28 7.23 -13.75
CA ARG A 52 -1.33 5.98 -12.96
C ARG A 52 -0.07 5.83 -12.12
N ASN A 53 1.12 5.97 -12.71
CA ASN A 53 2.38 5.89 -11.97
C ASN A 53 2.49 6.97 -10.89
N ARG A 54 2.02 8.18 -11.15
CA ARG A 54 1.98 9.26 -10.17
C ARG A 54 1.01 8.94 -9.02
N LEU A 55 -0.16 8.36 -9.31
CA LEU A 55 -1.12 7.90 -8.30
C LEU A 55 -0.53 6.79 -7.44
N LEU A 56 0.08 5.77 -8.05
CA LEU A 56 0.75 4.69 -7.33
C LEU A 56 1.88 5.21 -6.44
N GLY A 57 2.67 6.17 -6.93
CA GLY A 57 3.68 6.86 -6.13
C GLY A 57 3.09 7.57 -4.92
N ARG A 58 1.96 8.28 -5.10
CA ARG A 58 1.23 8.95 -4.00
C ARG A 58 0.68 7.96 -2.99
N VAL A 59 0.03 6.89 -3.45
CA VAL A 59 -0.50 5.82 -2.58
C VAL A 59 0.62 5.18 -1.78
N LYS A 60 1.75 4.84 -2.41
CA LYS A 60 2.93 4.29 -1.73
C LYS A 60 3.48 5.25 -0.67
N ALA A 61 3.56 6.54 -0.97
CA ALA A 61 3.99 7.55 -0.01
C ALA A 61 3.03 7.66 1.18
N LEU A 62 1.72 7.71 0.93
CA LEU A 62 0.69 7.75 1.98
C LEU A 62 0.70 6.48 2.85
N CYS A 63 0.81 5.30 2.25
CA CYS A 63 0.98 4.05 2.98
C CYS A 63 2.26 4.05 3.81
N SER A 64 3.36 4.62 3.30
CA SER A 64 4.61 4.75 4.06
C SER A 64 4.44 5.67 5.28
N GLN A 65 3.73 6.78 5.13
CA GLN A 65 3.42 7.70 6.23
C GLN A 65 2.56 7.01 7.29
N GLY A 66 1.50 6.30 6.88
CA GLY A 66 0.66 5.53 7.79
C GLY A 66 1.42 4.44 8.55
N LYS A 67 2.35 3.74 7.88
CA LYS A 67 3.24 2.76 8.52
C LYS A 67 4.13 3.39 9.58
N LEU A 68 4.70 4.56 9.29
CA LEU A 68 5.56 5.29 10.24
C LEU A 68 4.76 5.73 11.47
N GLN A 69 3.57 6.31 11.26
CA GLN A 69 2.70 6.77 12.34
C GLN A 69 2.21 5.59 13.21
N GLY A 70 1.85 4.47 12.58
CA GLY A 70 1.48 3.25 13.29
C GLY A 70 2.63 2.69 14.14
N ARG A 71 3.86 2.72 13.62
CA ARG A 71 5.05 2.29 14.38
C ARG A 71 5.33 3.24 15.56
N ILE A 72 5.18 4.55 15.39
CA ILE A 72 5.31 5.53 16.48
C ILE A 72 4.25 5.28 17.58
N MET A 73 2.99 5.06 17.20
CA MET A 73 1.93 4.78 18.17
C MET A 73 2.18 3.51 18.98
N MET A 74 2.80 2.51 18.37
CA MET A 74 3.17 1.28 19.06
C MET A 74 4.31 1.48 20.08
N PHE A 75 5.21 2.45 19.87
CA PHE A 75 6.27 2.76 20.85
C PHE A 75 5.77 3.58 22.04
N LEU A 76 4.72 4.38 21.84
CA LEU A 76 4.16 5.27 22.87
C LEU A 76 3.85 4.58 24.22
N PRO A 77 3.10 3.47 24.27
CA PRO A 77 2.78 2.76 25.52
C PRO A 77 4.03 2.20 26.23
N ILE A 78 5.04 1.74 25.49
CA ILE A 78 6.32 1.28 26.06
C ILE A 78 7.05 2.46 26.73
N VAL A 79 7.14 3.59 26.02
CA VAL A 79 7.79 4.81 26.54
C VAL A 79 7.01 5.36 27.73
N PHE A 80 5.68 5.32 27.67
CA PHE A 80 4.81 5.75 28.77
C PHE A 80 4.97 4.88 30.00
N GLY A 81 4.97 3.54 29.85
CA GLY A 81 5.21 2.60 30.95
C GLY A 81 6.59 2.81 31.58
N TYR A 82 7.62 3.00 30.76
CA TYR A 82 8.97 3.31 31.26
C TYR A 82 9.04 4.68 31.97
N GLY A 83 8.32 5.68 31.45
CA GLY A 83 8.19 6.99 32.08
C GLY A 83 7.55 6.88 33.47
N VAL A 84 6.41 6.21 33.57
CA VAL A 84 5.70 5.96 34.84
C VAL A 84 6.62 5.25 35.85
N TYR A 85 7.40 4.26 35.40
CA TYR A 85 8.38 3.58 36.26
C TYR A 85 9.40 4.53 36.90
N LYS A 86 9.84 5.55 36.16
CA LYS A 86 10.84 6.50 36.63
C LYS A 86 10.25 7.58 37.56
N PHE A 87 9.01 7.99 37.33
CA PHE A 87 8.35 9.03 38.13
C PHE A 87 7.69 8.48 39.40
N ASP A 88 7.01 7.33 39.31
CA ASP A 88 6.37 6.69 40.46
C ASP A 88 6.43 5.15 40.34
N PRO A 89 7.50 4.51 40.87
CA PRO A 89 7.64 3.06 40.87
C PRO A 89 6.61 2.35 41.77
N THR A 90 5.97 3.09 42.69
CA THR A 90 4.92 2.56 43.58
C THR A 90 3.64 2.29 42.79
N PHE A 91 3.30 3.18 41.84
CA PHE A 91 2.14 3.02 40.96
C PHE A 91 2.22 1.74 40.13
N LEU A 92 3.38 1.48 39.50
CA LEU A 92 3.60 0.25 38.74
C LEU A 92 3.63 -1.01 39.62
N ASN A 93 4.18 -0.92 40.83
CA ASN A 93 4.14 -2.03 41.78
C ASN A 93 2.70 -2.37 42.19
N THR A 94 1.86 -1.37 42.46
CA THR A 94 0.43 -1.61 42.74
C THR A 94 -0.26 -2.24 41.53
N LEU A 95 0.03 -1.76 40.32
CA LEU A 95 -0.54 -2.31 39.08
C LEU A 95 -0.15 -3.76 38.81
N ILE A 96 1.06 -4.17 39.20
CA ILE A 96 1.58 -5.54 39.00
C ILE A 96 1.13 -6.49 40.11
N ASN A 97 1.06 -6.01 41.36
CA ASN A 97 0.74 -6.82 42.53
C ASN A 97 -0.76 -6.96 42.76
N ASP A 98 -1.59 -5.99 42.35
CA ASP A 98 -3.03 -6.08 42.45
C ASP A 98 -3.61 -7.00 41.34
N PRO A 99 -4.46 -7.99 41.67
CA PRO A 99 -5.15 -8.83 40.69
C PRO A 99 -5.90 -8.03 39.61
N GLN A 100 -6.50 -6.89 39.96
CA GLN A 100 -7.21 -6.05 39.00
C GLN A 100 -6.24 -5.33 38.06
N GLY A 101 -5.13 -4.82 38.58
CA GLY A 101 -4.09 -4.15 37.79
C GLY A 101 -3.47 -5.10 36.75
N ARG A 102 -3.26 -6.37 37.12
CA ARG A 102 -2.72 -7.38 36.21
C ARG A 102 -3.69 -7.72 35.06
N MET A 103 -5.00 -7.73 35.32
CA MET A 103 -6.00 -7.88 34.26
C MET A 103 -6.01 -6.69 33.30
N MET A 104 -5.91 -5.45 33.81
CA MET A 104 -5.87 -4.26 32.96
C MET A 104 -4.62 -4.19 32.09
N LEU A 105 -3.45 -4.57 32.64
CA LEU A 105 -2.22 -4.70 31.87
C LEU A 105 -2.34 -5.78 30.79
N GLY A 106 -2.93 -6.93 31.12
CA GLY A 106 -3.21 -7.98 30.14
C GLY A 106 -4.10 -7.48 28.99
N TYR A 107 -5.17 -6.75 29.31
CA TYR A 107 -6.06 -6.15 28.30
C TYR A 107 -5.34 -5.11 27.44
N ALA A 108 -4.51 -4.25 28.04
CA ALA A 108 -3.71 -3.27 27.33
C ALA A 108 -2.79 -3.95 26.31
N VAL A 109 -2.01 -4.95 26.73
CA VAL A 109 -1.10 -5.69 25.85
C VAL A 109 -1.86 -6.39 24.71
N ILE A 110 -3.00 -7.01 24.98
CA ILE A 110 -3.83 -7.65 23.94
C ILE A 110 -4.33 -6.61 22.93
N SER A 111 -4.82 -5.47 23.42
CA SER A 111 -5.31 -4.39 22.56
C SER A 111 -4.20 -3.83 21.66
N GLU A 112 -2.98 -3.79 22.16
CA GLU A 112 -1.81 -3.31 21.45
C GLU A 112 -1.34 -4.27 20.36
N ILE A 113 -1.34 -5.57 20.68
CA ILE A 113 -1.05 -6.63 19.70
C ILE A 113 -2.11 -6.63 18.59
N LEU A 114 -3.40 -6.48 18.93
CA LEU A 114 -4.47 -6.36 17.95
C LEU A 114 -4.27 -5.12 17.06
N GLY A 115 -3.93 -3.98 17.65
CA GLY A 115 -3.61 -2.76 16.92
C GLY A 115 -2.43 -2.97 15.95
N MET A 116 -1.36 -3.63 16.39
CA MET A 116 -0.21 -3.95 15.56
C MET A 116 -0.60 -4.84 14.37
N ILE A 117 -1.37 -5.90 14.61
CA ILE A 117 -1.83 -6.82 13.55
C ILE A 117 -2.66 -6.06 12.51
N LEU A 118 -3.57 -5.19 12.94
CA LEU A 118 -4.38 -4.38 12.05
C LEU A 118 -3.52 -3.44 11.19
N ILE A 119 -2.54 -2.76 11.79
CA ILE A 119 -1.61 -1.88 11.06
C ILE A 119 -0.82 -2.68 10.01
N ILE A 120 -0.31 -3.87 10.36
CA ILE A 120 0.44 -4.72 9.43
C ILE A 120 -0.46 -5.20 8.28
N ARG A 121 -1.71 -5.59 8.58
CA ARG A 121 -2.69 -6.03 7.58
C ARG A 121 -3.07 -4.90 6.61
N LEU A 122 -3.35 -3.71 7.11
CA LEU A 122 -3.67 -2.54 6.28
C LEU A 122 -2.46 -2.04 5.47
N SER A 123 -1.25 -2.24 6.00
CA SER A 123 0.01 -1.92 5.32
C SER A 123 0.34 -2.88 4.16
N LYS A 124 -0.26 -4.07 4.14
CA LYS A 124 -0.04 -5.13 3.16
C LYS A 124 -0.92 -5.00 1.91
N VAL A 125 -1.46 -3.81 1.63
CA VAL A 125 -2.03 -3.52 0.30
C VAL A 125 -0.87 -3.52 -0.69
N GLU A 126 -0.54 -4.73 -1.17
CA GLU A 126 0.20 -4.98 -2.39
C GLU A 126 -0.60 -4.38 -3.54
N VAL A 127 0.09 -3.53 -4.29
CA VAL A 127 -0.35 -3.04 -5.59
C VAL A 127 -0.14 -4.14 -6.62
#